data_AF-A0A1J4RUE6-F1
#
_entry.id   AF-A0A1J4RUE6-F1
#
_cell.length_a   1.000
_cell.length_b   1.000
_cell.length_c   1.000
_cell.angle_alpha   90.00
_cell.angle_beta   90.00
_cell.angle_gamma   90.00
#
_symmetry.space_group_name_H-M   'P 1'
#
loop_
_entity.id
_entity.type
_entity.pdbx_description
1 polymer ?
#
loop_
_entity_poly.entity_id
_entity_poly.type
_entity_poly.pdbx_seq_one_letter_code
_entity_poly.pdbx_strand_id
1 'polypeptide(L)'
;MLDVIELVRMTDYSDFGRGLYDRGRIRLVTTVELDQQFNAFSWISEQCIWYSEVTFVRYPRLVDQSEILLHELAHLKTGKQTHTSINPICAEFRRRAWEDGLYVDGPPAE
;
A
#
# COMPACT_ATOMS: atom_id res chain seq x y z
N MET A 1 0.99 -5.65 7.33
CA MET A 1 1.24 -4.62 6.30
C MET A 1 1.66 -3.30 6.93
N LEU A 2 0.80 -2.66 7.74
CA LEU A 2 1.14 -1.39 8.42
C LEU A 2 2.42 -1.49 9.28
N ASP A 3 2.63 -2.61 9.97
CA ASP A 3 3.86 -2.82 10.76
C ASP A 3 5.13 -2.85 9.90
N VAL A 4 5.05 -3.29 8.64
CA VAL A 4 6.19 -3.26 7.71
C VAL A 4 6.49 -1.83 7.26
N ILE A 5 5.45 -1.04 6.99
CA ILE A 5 5.58 0.40 6.69
C ILE A 5 6.27 1.12 7.86
N GLU A 6 5.93 0.74 9.09
CA GLU A 6 6.57 1.27 10.29
C GLU A 6 8.02 0.78 10.46
N LEU A 7 8.29 -0.50 10.19
CA LEU A 7 9.62 -1.10 10.26
C LEU A 7 10.63 -0.35 9.37
N VAL A 8 10.21 0.04 8.16
CA VAL A 8 11.01 0.85 7.24
C VAL A 8 10.96 2.36 7.52
N ARG A 9 10.55 2.73 8.75
CA ARG A 9 10.62 4.10 9.28
C ARG A 9 9.73 5.10 8.52
N MET A 10 8.62 4.64 7.94
CA MET A 10 7.58 5.49 7.34
C MET A 10 6.38 5.61 8.30
N THR A 11 6.69 5.91 9.56
CA THR A 11 5.75 5.93 10.70
C THR A 11 4.56 6.84 10.44
N ASP A 12 4.76 7.97 9.78
CA ASP A 12 3.71 8.93 9.46
C ASP A 12 2.64 8.35 8.51
N TYR A 13 2.99 7.38 7.66
CA TYR A 13 2.04 6.62 6.85
C TYR A 13 1.45 5.45 7.62
N SER A 14 2.23 4.78 8.47
CA SER A 14 1.72 3.73 9.38
C SER A 14 0.60 4.27 10.26
N ASP A 15 0.85 5.38 10.97
CA ASP A 15 -0.12 6.01 11.87
C ASP A 15 -1.39 6.45 11.15
N PHE A 16 -1.22 7.07 9.97
CA PHE A 16 -2.34 7.45 9.12
C PHE A 16 -3.17 6.23 8.70
N GLY A 17 -2.51 5.15 8.28
CA GLY A 17 -3.14 3.90 7.91
C GLY A 17 -3.82 3.18 9.07
N ARG A 18 -3.24 3.19 10.29
CA ARG A 18 -3.88 2.68 11.51
C ARG A 18 -5.17 3.44 11.81
N GLY A 19 -5.13 4.78 11.71
CA GLY A 19 -6.34 5.60 11.88
C GLY A 19 -7.44 5.29 10.86
N LEU A 20 -7.11 4.91 9.63
CA LEU A 20 -8.09 4.44 8.64
C LEU A 20 -8.60 3.04 8.95
N TYR A 21 -7.71 2.13 9.34
CA TYR A 21 -8.05 0.77 9.72
C TYR A 21 -9.04 0.74 10.90
N ASP A 22 -8.75 1.50 11.97
CA ASP A 22 -9.58 1.58 13.18
C ASP A 22 -10.99 2.11 12.89
N ARG A 23 -11.15 2.88 11.79
CA ARG A 23 -12.44 3.41 11.31
C ARG A 23 -13.12 2.53 10.26
N GLY A 24 -12.58 1.33 9.97
CA GLY A 24 -13.11 0.43 8.94
C GLY A 24 -13.01 1.00 7.52
N ARG A 25 -12.00 1.83 7.25
CA ARG A 25 -11.76 2.51 5.97
C ARG A 25 -10.75 1.81 5.08
N ILE A 26 -10.07 0.78 5.57
CA ILE A 26 -9.29 -0.15 4.75
C ILE A 26 -10.11 -1.44 4.65
N ARG A 27 -10.58 -1.77 3.45
CA ARG A 27 -11.54 -2.86 3.22
C ARG A 27 -10.96 -3.89 2.28
N LEU A 28 -11.00 -5.15 2.69
CA LEU A 28 -10.80 -6.26 1.78
C LEU A 28 -12.11 -6.48 1.01
N VAL A 29 -12.02 -6.56 -0.32
CA VAL A 29 -13.15 -6.82 -1.20
C VAL A 29 -12.82 -7.97 -2.13
N THR A 30 -13.84 -8.76 -2.45
CA THR A 30 -13.71 -9.83 -3.44
C THR A 30 -13.87 -9.22 -4.84
N THR A 31 -13.14 -9.71 -5.84
CA THR A 31 -13.25 -9.20 -7.22
C THR A 31 -14.64 -9.35 -7.82
N VAL A 32 -15.46 -10.25 -7.26
CA VAL A 32 -16.88 -10.44 -7.60
C VAL A 32 -17.70 -9.18 -7.32
N GLU A 33 -17.31 -8.36 -6.34
CA GLU A 33 -18.07 -7.17 -5.94
C GLU A 33 -17.89 -5.98 -6.90
N LEU A 34 -16.87 -5.99 -7.77
CA LEU A 34 -16.49 -4.81 -8.57
C LEU A 34 -16.32 -5.08 -10.07
N ASP A 35 -16.52 -6.32 -10.55
CA ASP A 35 -16.40 -6.73 -11.96
C ASP A 35 -15.10 -6.24 -12.65
N GLN A 36 -14.04 -6.03 -11.86
CA GLN A 36 -12.77 -5.46 -12.28
C GLN A 36 -11.62 -6.16 -11.58
N GLN A 37 -10.56 -6.47 -12.32
CA GLN A 37 -9.31 -6.95 -11.76
C GLN A 37 -8.43 -5.75 -11.38
N PHE A 38 -8.46 -5.38 -10.10
CA PHE A 38 -7.54 -4.41 -9.51
C PHE A 38 -6.78 -5.04 -8.34
N ASN A 39 -5.66 -4.44 -7.93
CA ASN A 39 -4.92 -4.86 -6.74
C ASN A 39 -5.44 -4.09 -5.50
N ALA A 40 -5.30 -2.78 -5.54
CA ALA A 40 -5.88 -1.88 -4.57
C ALA A 40 -6.29 -0.57 -5.28
N PHE A 41 -7.18 0.20 -4.66
CA PHE A 41 -7.42 1.58 -5.04
C PHE A 41 -7.87 2.39 -3.82
N SER A 42 -7.72 3.70 -3.91
CA SER A 42 -8.15 4.66 -2.90
C SER A 42 -9.13 5.67 -3.48
N TRP A 43 -10.09 6.07 -2.66
CA TRP A 43 -11.08 7.08 -3.01
C TRP A 43 -10.91 8.26 -2.06
N ILE A 44 -10.27 9.29 -2.58
CA ILE A 44 -9.75 10.40 -1.78
C ILE A 44 -10.84 11.13 -1.01
N SER A 45 -12.01 11.35 -1.61
CA SER A 45 -13.13 12.06 -0.97
C SER A 45 -13.77 11.27 0.17
N GLU A 46 -13.74 9.93 0.12
CA GLU A 46 -14.33 9.06 1.14
C GLU A 46 -13.29 8.55 2.15
N GLN A 47 -12.01 8.87 1.91
CA GLN A 47 -10.88 8.47 2.74
C GLN A 47 -10.92 6.97 3.01
N CYS A 48 -10.98 6.16 1.96
CA CYS A 48 -10.97 4.72 2.08
C CYS A 48 -10.13 4.05 0.99
N ILE A 49 -9.68 2.86 1.32
CA ILE A 49 -8.86 1.97 0.50
C ILE A 49 -9.62 0.66 0.36
N TRP A 50 -9.72 0.19 -0.86
CA TRP A 50 -10.24 -1.12 -1.19
C TRP A 50 -9.08 -1.98 -1.67
N TYR A 51 -9.01 -3.17 -1.10
CA TYR A 51 -7.94 -4.11 -1.30
C TYR A 51 -8.55 -5.39 -1.89
N SER A 52 -8.09 -5.80 -3.05
CA SER A 52 -8.57 -7.00 -3.72
C SER A 52 -7.85 -8.23 -3.19
N GLU A 53 -8.57 -9.36 -3.08
CA GLU A 53 -7.97 -10.66 -2.78
C GLU A 53 -6.92 -11.10 -3.81
N VAL A 54 -7.05 -10.65 -5.07
CA VAL A 54 -6.09 -10.95 -6.15
C VAL A 54 -4.69 -10.42 -5.83
N THR A 55 -4.59 -9.35 -5.04
CA THR A 55 -3.30 -8.80 -4.58
C THR A 55 -2.48 -9.83 -3.83
N PHE A 56 -3.11 -10.64 -2.97
CA PHE A 56 -2.40 -11.62 -2.15
C PHE A 56 -1.89 -12.80 -2.98
N VAL A 57 -2.59 -13.12 -4.08
CA VAL A 57 -2.16 -14.16 -5.04
C VAL A 57 -1.01 -13.64 -5.90
N ARG A 58 -1.11 -12.41 -6.41
CA ARG A 58 -0.11 -11.82 -7.30
C ARG A 58 1.17 -11.38 -6.58
N TYR A 59 1.03 -10.91 -5.34
CA TYR A 59 2.10 -10.39 -4.50
C TYR A 59 2.11 -11.13 -3.17
N PRO A 60 2.68 -12.35 -3.11
CA PRO A 60 2.63 -13.17 -1.90
C PRO A 60 3.52 -12.65 -0.77
N ARG A 61 4.51 -11.80 -1.06
CA ARG A 61 5.41 -11.27 -0.03
C ARG A 61 4.73 -10.12 0.71
N LEU A 62 4.82 -10.14 2.03
CA LEU A 62 4.24 -9.09 2.88
C LEU A 62 4.82 -7.70 2.57
N VAL A 63 6.09 -7.62 2.17
CA VAL A 63 6.74 -6.36 1.79
C VAL A 63 6.12 -5.74 0.53
N ASP A 64 5.76 -6.55 -0.47
CA ASP A 64 5.11 -6.07 -1.70
C ASP A 64 3.67 -5.60 -1.40
N GLN A 65 2.93 -6.35 -0.57
CA GLN A 65 1.60 -5.95 -0.12
C GLN A 65 1.67 -4.64 0.71
N SER A 66 2.73 -4.46 1.48
CA SER A 66 2.91 -3.25 2.29
C SER A 66 3.23 -2.03 1.41
N GLU A 67 3.97 -2.22 0.32
CA GLU A 67 4.22 -1.18 -0.69
C GLU A 67 2.92 -0.77 -1.40
N ILE A 68 2.09 -1.73 -1.80
CA ILE A 68 0.78 -1.45 -2.43
C ILE A 68 -0.13 -0.71 -1.46
N LEU A 69 -0.18 -1.12 -0.19
CA LEU A 69 -0.93 -0.37 0.82
C LEU A 69 -0.38 1.05 1.00
N LEU A 70 0.95 1.21 1.06
CA LEU A 70 1.59 2.52 1.17
C LEU A 70 1.24 3.43 -0.01
N HIS A 71 1.21 2.89 -1.23
CA HIS A 71 0.82 3.62 -2.44
C HIS A 71 -0.57 4.26 -2.28
N GLU A 72 -1.54 3.49 -1.81
CA GLU A 72 -2.91 3.98 -1.58
C GLU A 72 -3.00 4.97 -0.41
N LEU A 73 -2.24 4.73 0.66
CA LEU A 73 -2.14 5.69 1.77
C LEU A 73 -1.55 7.02 1.30
N ALA A 74 -0.58 6.99 0.37
CA ALA A 74 0.03 8.18 -0.18
C ALA A 74 -0.93 8.99 -1.06
N HIS A 75 -1.79 8.34 -1.84
CA HIS A 75 -2.88 9.00 -2.54
C HIS A 75 -3.80 9.74 -1.59
N LEU A 76 -4.27 9.07 -0.52
CA LEU A 76 -5.17 9.68 0.46
C LEU A 76 -4.52 10.82 1.24
N LYS A 77 -3.27 10.65 1.69
CA LYS A 77 -2.56 11.61 2.52
C LYS A 77 -2.15 12.87 1.76
N THR A 78 -1.79 12.74 0.49
CA THR A 78 -1.36 13.88 -0.35
C THR A 78 -2.52 14.53 -1.12
N GLY A 79 -3.65 13.83 -1.26
CA GLY A 79 -4.76 14.24 -2.12
C GLY A 79 -4.44 14.21 -3.61
N LYS A 80 -3.32 13.60 -4.02
CA LYS A 80 -2.91 13.47 -5.42
C LYS A 80 -3.39 12.14 -5.98
N GLN A 81 -3.89 12.13 -7.21
CA GLN A 81 -4.25 10.89 -7.93
C GLN A 81 -3.14 10.42 -8.88
N THR A 82 -2.10 11.21 -9.12
CA THR A 82 -1.10 10.90 -10.15
C THR A 82 0.05 10.06 -9.59
N HIS A 83 0.39 8.97 -10.29
CA HIS A 83 1.52 8.12 -9.92
C HIS A 83 2.85 8.88 -9.88
N THR A 84 3.06 9.92 -10.72
CA THR A 84 4.27 10.75 -10.65
C THR A 84 4.52 11.36 -9.26
N SER A 85 3.44 11.66 -8.52
CA SER A 85 3.54 12.21 -7.16
C SER A 85 3.79 11.11 -6.11
N ILE A 86 3.39 9.87 -6.39
CA ILE A 86 3.43 8.76 -5.44
C ILE A 86 4.67 7.88 -5.61
N ASN A 87 5.16 7.72 -6.84
CA ASN A 87 6.32 6.89 -7.15
C ASN A 87 7.56 7.21 -6.31
N PRO A 88 7.89 8.49 -6.00
CA PRO A 88 9.02 8.79 -5.12
C PRO A 88 8.85 8.22 -3.69
N ILE A 89 7.62 8.16 -3.18
CA ILE A 89 7.30 7.62 -1.85
C ILE A 89 7.48 6.10 -1.86
N CYS A 90 6.98 5.41 -2.89
CA CYS A 90 7.18 3.97 -3.07
C CYS A 90 8.66 3.62 -3.29
N ALA A 91 9.40 4.42 -4.07
CA ALA A 91 10.82 4.22 -4.28
C ALA A 91 11.62 4.33 -2.96
N GLU A 92 11.26 5.29 -2.10
CA GLU A 92 11.86 5.42 -0.77
C GLU A 92 11.54 4.22 0.13
N PHE A 93 10.30 3.72 0.09
CA PHE A 93 9.94 2.47 0.78
C PHE A 93 10.81 1.30 0.31
N ARG A 94 10.91 1.08 -1.01
CA ARG A 94 11.71 0.00 -1.59
C ARG A 94 13.18 0.10 -1.19
N ARG A 95 13.76 1.31 -1.22
CA ARG A 95 15.14 1.56 -0.79
C ARG A 95 15.36 1.15 0.67
N ARG A 96 14.48 1.57 1.58
CA ARG A 96 14.61 1.25 3.01
C ARG A 96 14.33 -0.22 3.31
N ALA A 97 13.33 -0.81 2.66
CA ALA A 97 13.04 -2.23 2.76
C ALA A 97 14.23 -3.09 2.30
N TRP A 98 14.93 -2.66 1.25
CA TRP A 98 16.18 -3.29 0.80
C TRP A 98 17.29 -3.16 1.85
N GLU A 99 17.52 -1.95 2.38
CA GLU A 99 18.53 -1.70 3.42
C GLU A 99 18.29 -2.53 4.70
N ASP A 100 17.02 -2.80 5.02
CA ASP A 100 16.62 -3.62 6.16
C ASP A 100 16.57 -5.13 5.85
N GLY A 101 16.92 -5.55 4.62
CA GLY A 101 16.95 -6.96 4.22
C GLY A 101 15.58 -7.62 4.06
N LEU A 102 14.51 -6.84 3.86
CA LEU A 102 13.15 -7.37 3.65
C LEU A 102 12.97 -7.98 2.25
N TYR A 103 13.85 -7.63 1.31
CA TYR A 103 13.95 -8.23 -0.01
C TYR A 103 15.15 -9.18 -0.06
N VAL A 104 14.89 -10.48 0.08
CA VAL A 104 15.95 -11.51 0.15
C VAL A 104 16.60 -11.76 -1.23
N ASP A 105 15.88 -11.50 -2.32
CA ASP A 105 16.30 -11.81 -3.71
C ASP A 105 16.38 -10.59 -4.64
N GLY A 106 16.31 -9.37 -4.10
CA GLY A 106 16.14 -8.14 -4.88
C GLY A 106 14.75 -7.50 -4.73
N PRO A 107 14.61 -6.18 -4.95
CA PRO A 107 13.29 -5.58 -5.14
C PRO A 107 12.60 -6.23 -6.35
N PRO A 108 11.26 -6.27 -6.41
CA PRO A 108 10.55 -6.76 -7.60
C PRO A 108 10.99 -5.96 -8.84
N ALA A 109 11.19 -6.64 -9.97
CA ALA A 109 11.47 -5.98 -11.25
C ALA A 109 10.28 -5.08 -11.61
N GLU A 110 10.57 -3.82 -11.98
CA GLU A 110 9.57 -2.81 -12.39
C GLU A 110 8.79 -3.22 -13.64
#